data_AF-A0A7C3QKJ5-F1
#
_entry.id   AF-A0A7C3QKJ5-F1
#
_cell.length_a   1.000
_cell.length_b   1.000
_cell.length_c   1.000
_cell.angle_alpha   90.00
_cell.angle_beta   90.00
_cell.angle_gamma   90.00
#
_symmetry.space_group_name_H-M   'P 1'
#
loop_
_entity.id
_entity.type
_entity.pdbx_description
1 polymer ?
#
loop_
_entity_poly.entity_id
_entity_poly.type
_entity_poly.pdbx_seq_one_letter_code
_entity_poly.pdbx_strand_id
1 'polypeptide(L)'
;MEGPPPRVVACVVGAQLLGAGIGFAVGGRFEFAWIGGAVATLPGLLLGRRLNKGSLGPKGGLLLAIAAVLAAFAGLFLIPRFLREAEAMASLKSLSPADLKRLEIRDLGRGGAKATLADAEVLTSFARACADAGPYSPNHPRYERKWHVVVGGPKPMELELYLEPRDPLRVFGAFVETSGSTTWFHGYFQSRALRPWVSRHLEKRD
;
A
#
# COMPACT_ATOMS: atom_id res chain seq x y z
N MET A 1 -34.47 20.69 14.00
CA MET A 1 -33.14 20.95 13.38
C MET A 1 -33.39 21.29 11.92
N GLU A 2 -33.08 22.53 11.50
CA GLU A 2 -33.15 22.87 10.08
C GLU A 2 -32.00 22.19 9.33
N GLY A 3 -32.30 21.60 8.16
CA GLY A 3 -31.30 20.92 7.34
C GLY A 3 -30.27 21.88 6.73
N PRO A 4 -29.18 21.36 6.13
CA PRO A 4 -28.20 22.22 5.47
C PRO A 4 -28.85 23.01 4.32
N PRO A 5 -28.43 24.26 4.08
CA PRO A 5 -29.00 25.09 3.02
C PRO A 5 -28.83 24.39 1.65
N PRO A 6 -29.84 24.44 0.76
CA PRO A 6 -29.81 23.71 -0.52
C PRO A 6 -28.62 24.09 -1.40
N ARG A 7 -28.13 25.34 -1.30
CA ARG A 7 -26.92 25.81 -1.99
C ARG A 7 -25.65 25.12 -1.51
N VAL A 8 -25.56 24.78 -0.22
CA VAL A 8 -24.41 24.05 0.33
C VAL A 8 -24.39 22.62 -0.19
N VAL A 9 -25.56 21.98 -0.22
CA VAL A 9 -25.72 20.61 -0.73
C VAL A 9 -25.34 20.54 -2.21
N ALA A 10 -25.82 21.47 -3.03
CA ALA A 10 -25.48 21.53 -4.46
C ALA A 10 -23.97 21.67 -4.72
N CYS A 11 -23.26 22.47 -3.92
CA CYS A 11 -21.81 22.61 -4.05
C CYS A 11 -21.04 21.36 -3.62
N VAL A 12 -21.50 20.66 -2.58
CA VAL A 12 -20.90 19.38 -2.16
C VAL A 12 -21.08 18.34 -3.26
N VAL A 13 -22.30 18.18 -3.79
CA VAL A 13 -22.59 17.22 -4.86
C VAL A 13 -21.81 17.56 -6.14
N GLY A 14 -21.77 18.83 -6.55
CA GLY A 14 -21.01 19.25 -7.72
C GLY A 14 -19.50 19.00 -7.57
N ALA A 15 -18.93 19.29 -6.39
CA ALA A 15 -17.53 18.99 -6.11
C ALA A 15 -17.26 17.48 -6.10
N GLN A 16 -18.15 16.68 -5.52
CA GLN A 16 -18.04 15.21 -5.52
C GLN A 16 -18.06 14.64 -6.93
N LEU A 17 -18.96 15.11 -7.80
CA LEU A 17 -19.03 14.66 -9.19
C LEU A 17 -17.78 15.05 -9.98
N LEU A 18 -17.27 16.28 -9.78
CA LEU A 18 -16.02 16.72 -10.40
C LEU A 18 -14.82 15.88 -9.91
N GLY A 19 -14.71 15.68 -8.60
CA GLY A 19 -13.67 14.85 -8.00
C GLY A 19 -13.74 13.40 -8.47
N ALA A 20 -14.95 12.84 -8.58
CA ALA A 20 -15.17 11.50 -9.10
C ALA A 20 -14.77 11.38 -10.58
N GLY A 21 -15.13 12.37 -11.40
CA GLY A 21 -14.71 12.44 -12.81
C GLY A 21 -13.19 12.50 -12.96
N ILE A 22 -12.51 13.33 -12.15
CA ILE A 22 -11.04 13.42 -12.15
C ILE A 22 -10.41 12.09 -11.70
N GLY A 23 -10.90 11.52 -10.60
CA GLY A 23 -10.39 10.25 -10.07
C GLY A 23 -10.54 9.11 -11.09
N PHE A 24 -11.69 9.02 -11.75
CA PHE A 24 -11.92 8.05 -12.82
C PHE A 24 -11.03 8.31 -14.04
N ALA A 25 -10.96 9.54 -14.54
CA ALA A 25 -10.16 9.89 -15.72
C ALA A 25 -8.67 9.63 -15.53
N VAL A 26 -8.16 9.84 -14.32
CA VAL A 26 -6.76 9.65 -13.98
C VAL A 26 -6.39 8.18 -13.84
N GLY A 27 -7.20 7.38 -13.14
CA GLY A 27 -6.82 5.99 -12.85
C GLY A 27 -7.49 4.95 -13.74
N GLY A 28 -8.53 5.27 -14.49
CA GLY A 28 -9.19 4.36 -15.44
C GLY A 28 -10.02 3.24 -14.80
N ARG A 29 -10.25 3.26 -13.47
CA ARG A 29 -11.12 2.31 -12.74
C ARG A 29 -12.18 3.04 -11.94
N PHE A 30 -13.37 2.43 -11.82
CA PHE A 30 -14.51 3.03 -11.13
C PHE A 30 -14.28 3.25 -9.62
N GLU A 31 -13.44 2.43 -8.98
CA GLU A 31 -13.08 2.59 -7.56
C GLU A 31 -12.46 3.97 -7.28
N PHE A 32 -11.84 4.59 -8.28
CA PHE A 32 -11.18 5.89 -8.17
C PHE A 32 -12.16 7.06 -8.24
N ALA A 33 -13.34 6.83 -8.82
CA ALA A 33 -14.43 7.80 -8.80
C ALA A 33 -14.92 8.03 -7.35
N TRP A 34 -15.04 6.95 -6.57
CA TRP A 34 -15.48 7.05 -5.17
C TRP A 34 -14.49 7.84 -4.31
N ILE A 35 -13.19 7.58 -4.46
CA ILE A 35 -12.15 8.26 -3.69
C ILE A 35 -12.04 9.73 -4.11
N GLY A 36 -12.05 10.00 -5.43
CA GLY A 36 -12.05 11.36 -5.95
C GLY A 36 -13.25 12.18 -5.45
N GLY A 37 -14.44 11.58 -5.43
CA GLY A 37 -15.64 12.21 -4.87
C GLY A 37 -15.52 12.45 -3.36
N ALA A 38 -15.04 11.45 -2.59
CA ALA A 38 -14.86 11.59 -1.15
C ALA A 38 -13.90 12.74 -0.79
N VAL A 39 -12.74 12.83 -1.46
CA VAL A 39 -11.74 13.89 -1.22
C VAL A 39 -12.29 15.28 -1.56
N ALA A 40 -13.14 15.40 -2.58
CA ALA A 40 -13.74 16.67 -3.00
C ALA A 40 -14.89 17.15 -2.08
N THR A 41 -15.35 16.32 -1.15
CA THR A 41 -16.47 16.63 -0.24
C THR A 41 -16.17 17.83 0.68
N LEU A 42 -14.99 17.85 1.30
CA LEU A 42 -14.61 18.92 2.24
C LEU A 42 -14.44 20.28 1.54
N PRO A 43 -13.73 20.39 0.40
CA PRO A 43 -13.72 21.62 -0.40
C PRO A 43 -15.12 22.07 -0.86
N GLY A 44 -15.98 21.14 -1.29
CA GLY A 44 -17.37 21.43 -1.68
C GLY A 44 -18.19 22.01 -0.52
N LEU A 45 -18.00 21.48 0.69
CA LEU A 45 -18.64 21.98 1.91
C LEU A 45 -18.15 23.39 2.27
N LEU A 46 -16.84 23.63 2.18
CA LEU A 46 -16.24 24.95 2.45
C LEU A 46 -16.71 26.00 1.42
N LEU A 47 -16.77 25.62 0.14
CA LEU A 47 -17.28 26.47 -0.93
C LEU A 47 -18.76 26.80 -0.73
N GLY A 48 -19.58 25.78 -0.47
CA GLY A 48 -21.01 25.94 -0.22
C GLY A 48 -21.29 26.86 0.98
N ARG A 49 -20.55 26.69 2.08
CA ARG A 49 -20.66 27.56 3.27
C ARG A 49 -20.28 29.01 2.97
N ARG A 50 -19.26 29.25 2.13
CA ARG A 50 -18.87 30.62 1.73
C ARG A 50 -19.89 31.26 0.79
N LEU A 51 -20.46 30.49 -0.14
CA LEU A 51 -21.56 30.92 -1.01
C LEU A 51 -22.79 31.31 -0.20
N ASN A 52 -23.15 30.52 0.80
CA ASN A 52 -24.30 30.80 1.65
C ASN A 52 -24.12 32.05 2.51
N LYS A 53 -22.87 32.43 2.84
CA LYS A 53 -22.54 33.66 3.56
C LYS A 53 -22.36 34.88 2.65
N GLY A 54 -22.57 34.75 1.33
CA GLY A 54 -22.37 35.83 0.36
C GLY A 54 -20.91 36.27 0.22
N SER A 55 -19.93 35.49 0.70
CA SER A 55 -18.53 35.92 0.81
C SER A 55 -17.64 35.44 -0.35
N LEU A 56 -18.20 35.16 -1.54
CA LEU A 56 -17.39 34.70 -2.67
C LEU A 56 -16.68 35.85 -3.38
N GLY A 57 -15.54 36.23 -2.82
CA GLY A 57 -14.47 36.85 -3.59
C GLY A 57 -13.63 35.81 -4.35
N PRO A 58 -12.44 36.18 -4.87
CA PRO A 58 -11.55 35.30 -5.64
C PRO A 58 -11.15 33.98 -4.94
N LYS A 59 -11.39 33.87 -3.63
CA LYS A 59 -11.11 32.68 -2.80
C LYS A 59 -12.04 31.48 -3.06
N GLY A 60 -13.13 31.64 -3.83
CA GLY A 60 -14.03 30.54 -4.21
C GLY A 60 -13.42 29.62 -5.27
N GLY A 61 -12.86 30.19 -6.33
CA GLY A 61 -12.14 29.44 -7.36
C GLY A 61 -10.91 28.70 -6.83
N LEU A 62 -10.22 29.30 -5.86
CA LEU A 62 -9.09 28.67 -5.17
C LEU A 62 -9.46 27.37 -4.45
N LEU A 63 -10.64 27.30 -3.81
CA LEU A 63 -11.09 26.08 -3.13
C LEU A 63 -11.42 24.95 -4.10
N LEU A 64 -11.98 25.27 -5.27
CA LEU A 64 -12.20 24.29 -6.34
C LEU A 64 -10.89 23.80 -6.93
N ALA A 65 -9.91 24.69 -7.14
CA ALA A 65 -8.59 24.33 -7.60
C ALA A 65 -7.86 23.39 -6.60
N ILE A 66 -7.94 23.68 -5.30
CA ILE A 66 -7.38 22.80 -4.24
C ILE A 66 -8.08 21.43 -4.26
N ALA A 67 -9.40 21.39 -4.43
CA ALA A 67 -10.14 20.13 -4.54
C ALA A 67 -9.67 19.28 -5.72
N ALA A 68 -9.50 19.90 -6.87
CA ALA A 68 -9.04 19.24 -8.09
C ALA A 68 -7.59 18.72 -7.93
N VAL A 69 -6.69 19.51 -7.33
CA VAL A 69 -5.31 19.11 -7.06
C VAL A 69 -5.24 17.94 -6.08
N LEU A 70 -6.03 17.97 -4.99
CA LEU A 70 -6.08 16.86 -4.03
C LEU A 70 -6.67 15.58 -4.64
N ALA A 71 -7.73 15.70 -5.45
CA ALA A 71 -8.32 14.57 -6.15
C ALA A 71 -7.35 13.98 -7.19
N ALA A 72 -6.64 14.83 -7.95
CA ALA A 72 -5.61 14.42 -8.89
C ALA A 72 -4.42 13.76 -8.19
N PHE A 73 -3.96 14.30 -7.06
CA PHE A 73 -2.88 13.71 -6.27
C PHE A 73 -3.28 12.34 -5.70
N ALA A 74 -4.49 12.23 -5.15
CA ALA A 74 -5.02 10.95 -4.69
C ALA A 74 -5.10 9.93 -5.84
N GLY A 75 -5.64 10.35 -6.99
CA GLY A 75 -5.75 9.55 -8.22
C GLY A 75 -4.42 9.06 -8.79
N LEU A 76 -3.43 9.95 -8.89
CA LEU A 76 -2.14 9.67 -9.54
C LEU A 76 -1.17 8.89 -8.65
N PHE A 77 -1.17 9.14 -7.34
CA PHE A 77 -0.07 8.70 -6.47
C PHE A 77 -0.49 7.74 -5.37
N LEU A 78 -1.52 8.09 -4.59
CA LEU A 78 -1.91 7.29 -3.42
C LEU A 78 -2.59 6.00 -3.85
N ILE A 79 -3.56 6.12 -4.74
CA ILE A 79 -4.43 5.02 -5.10
C ILE A 79 -3.71 3.89 -5.86
N PRO A 80 -2.89 4.16 -6.91
CA PRO A 80 -2.16 3.09 -7.59
C PRO A 80 -1.18 2.38 -6.67
N ARG A 81 -0.62 3.09 -5.69
CA ARG A 81 0.20 2.48 -4.64
C ARG A 81 -0.63 1.54 -3.76
N PHE A 82 -1.77 2.00 -3.23
CA PHE A 82 -2.64 1.16 -2.39
C PHE A 82 -3.15 -0.09 -3.13
N LEU A 83 -3.50 0.04 -4.41
CA LEU A 83 -3.91 -1.12 -5.21
C LEU A 83 -2.77 -2.11 -5.41
N ARG A 84 -1.56 -1.64 -5.73
CA ARG A 84 -0.39 -2.53 -5.85
C ARG A 84 -0.09 -3.24 -4.54
N GLU A 85 -0.17 -2.54 -3.42
CA GLU A 85 -0.03 -3.15 -2.09
C GLU A 85 -1.12 -4.19 -1.82
N ALA A 86 -2.38 -3.90 -2.14
CA ALA A 86 -3.50 -4.82 -1.97
C ALA A 86 -3.38 -6.06 -2.86
N GLU A 87 -2.98 -5.90 -4.12
CA GLU A 87 -2.75 -7.00 -5.07
C GLU A 87 -1.55 -7.88 -4.64
N ALA A 88 -0.48 -7.25 -4.17
CA ALA A 88 0.69 -7.97 -3.65
C ALA A 88 0.34 -8.72 -2.36
N MET A 89 -0.41 -8.11 -1.44
CA MET A 89 -0.93 -8.73 -0.23
C MET A 89 -1.86 -9.91 -0.54
N ALA A 90 -2.79 -9.73 -1.50
CA ALA A 90 -3.68 -10.80 -1.93
C ALA A 90 -2.88 -11.98 -2.50
N SER A 91 -1.87 -11.69 -3.32
CA SER A 91 -0.97 -12.71 -3.89
C SER A 91 -0.16 -13.42 -2.81
N LEU A 92 0.36 -12.69 -1.82
CA LEU A 92 1.08 -13.24 -0.67
C LEU A 92 0.21 -14.19 0.16
N LYS A 93 -1.06 -13.82 0.39
CA LYS A 93 -2.03 -14.64 1.13
C LYS A 93 -2.52 -15.85 0.35
N SER A 94 -2.59 -15.75 -0.97
CA SER A 94 -2.99 -16.85 -1.84
C SER A 94 -1.84 -17.79 -2.20
N LEU A 95 -0.64 -17.59 -1.64
CA LEU A 95 0.49 -18.49 -1.88
C LEU A 95 0.13 -19.89 -1.43
N SER A 96 -0.02 -20.79 -2.40
CA SER A 96 -0.17 -22.21 -2.12
C SER A 96 1.21 -22.88 -2.13
N PRO A 97 1.41 -23.92 -1.29
CA PRO A 97 2.63 -24.73 -1.36
C PRO A 97 2.88 -25.33 -2.75
N ALA A 98 1.83 -25.60 -3.52
CA ALA A 98 1.92 -26.18 -4.86
C ALA A 98 2.47 -25.19 -5.91
N ASP A 99 2.29 -23.89 -5.68
CA ASP A 99 2.70 -22.83 -6.61
C ASP A 99 4.13 -22.34 -6.36
N LEU A 100 4.71 -22.68 -5.22
CA LEU A 100 6.07 -22.30 -4.82
C LEU A 100 7.09 -23.27 -5.42
N LYS A 101 7.94 -22.76 -6.30
CA LYS A 101 9.02 -23.55 -6.92
C LYS A 101 10.34 -23.43 -6.17
N ARG A 102 10.67 -22.22 -5.72
CA ARG A 102 11.89 -21.91 -4.96
C ARG A 102 11.80 -20.54 -4.29
N LEU A 103 12.58 -20.35 -3.24
CA LEU A 103 12.87 -19.05 -2.65
C LEU A 103 14.34 -18.73 -2.90
N GLU A 104 14.62 -17.60 -3.53
CA GLU A 104 15.98 -17.06 -3.58
C GLU A 104 16.12 -16.01 -2.48
N ILE A 105 17.09 -16.18 -1.58
CA ILE A 105 17.34 -15.27 -0.47
C ILE A 105 18.67 -14.59 -0.70
N ARG A 106 18.71 -13.27 -0.58
CA ARG A 106 19.92 -12.46 -0.55
C ARG A 106 20.03 -11.76 0.79
N ASP A 107 21.12 -12.01 1.50
CA ASP A 107 21.45 -11.27 2.73
C ASP A 107 22.03 -9.91 2.36
N LEU A 108 21.29 -8.85 2.65
CA LEU A 108 21.68 -7.48 2.31
C LEU A 108 22.63 -6.85 3.34
N GLY A 109 22.96 -7.56 4.43
CA GLY A 109 23.94 -7.17 5.44
C GLY A 109 25.32 -7.80 5.22
N ARG A 110 25.40 -9.06 4.80
CA ARG A 110 26.67 -9.81 4.56
C ARG A 110 27.13 -9.79 3.10
N GLY A 111 27.13 -8.62 2.45
CA GLY A 111 27.69 -8.48 1.10
C GLY A 111 26.95 -9.25 -0.01
N GLY A 112 25.67 -9.58 0.19
CA GLY A 112 24.83 -10.16 -0.87
C GLY A 112 24.89 -11.69 -0.98
N ALA A 113 25.27 -12.41 0.09
CA ALA A 113 25.26 -13.87 0.10
C ALA A 113 23.92 -14.41 -0.39
N LYS A 114 23.97 -15.25 -1.44
CA LYS A 114 22.79 -15.79 -2.11
C LYS A 114 22.55 -17.24 -1.68
N ALA A 115 21.33 -17.53 -1.28
CA ALA A 115 20.87 -18.87 -0.97
C ALA A 115 19.62 -19.21 -1.79
N THR A 116 19.47 -20.47 -2.14
CA THR A 116 18.24 -20.98 -2.76
C THR A 116 17.66 -22.05 -1.86
N LEU A 117 16.39 -21.91 -1.51
CA LEU A 117 15.60 -22.92 -0.80
C LEU A 117 14.60 -23.52 -1.79
N ALA A 118 14.66 -24.83 -1.98
CA ALA A 118 13.74 -25.57 -2.85
C ALA A 118 13.10 -26.79 -2.15
N ASP A 119 13.38 -26.98 -0.87
CA ASP A 119 12.81 -28.06 -0.08
C ASP A 119 11.30 -27.86 0.12
N ALA A 120 10.49 -28.89 -0.19
CA ALA A 120 9.04 -28.79 -0.19
C ALA A 120 8.46 -28.45 1.20
N GLU A 121 9.05 -28.94 2.29
CA GLU A 121 8.61 -28.64 3.65
C GLU A 121 8.93 -27.18 4.01
N VAL A 122 10.10 -26.70 3.63
CA VAL A 122 10.52 -25.30 3.82
C VAL A 122 9.62 -24.34 3.03
N LEU A 123 9.29 -24.68 1.79
CA LEU A 123 8.38 -23.88 0.95
C LEU A 123 6.95 -23.90 1.50
N THR A 124 6.46 -25.06 1.93
CA THR A 124 5.13 -25.21 2.53
C THR A 124 4.98 -24.39 3.81
N SER A 125 5.99 -24.45 4.70
CA SER A 125 5.97 -23.70 5.94
C SER A 125 6.06 -22.19 5.70
N PHE A 126 6.81 -21.73 4.70
CA PHE A 126 6.83 -20.33 4.27
C PHE A 126 5.44 -19.87 3.80
N ALA A 127 4.81 -20.63 2.88
CA ALA A 127 3.48 -20.30 2.35
C ALA A 127 2.43 -20.14 3.47
N ARG A 128 2.41 -21.10 4.40
CA ARG A 128 1.50 -21.06 5.56
C ARG A 128 1.76 -19.84 6.44
N ALA A 129 3.02 -19.50 6.67
CA ALA A 129 3.38 -18.33 7.46
C ALA A 129 3.01 -16.99 6.79
N CYS A 130 3.01 -16.95 5.45
CA CYS A 130 2.56 -15.81 4.65
C CYS A 130 1.04 -15.63 4.65
N ALA A 131 0.26 -16.70 4.81
CA ALA A 131 -1.20 -16.63 4.86
C ALA A 131 -1.72 -15.74 6.01
N ASP A 132 -0.99 -15.71 7.13
CA ASP A 132 -1.30 -14.88 8.30
C ASP A 132 -0.81 -13.42 8.17
N ALA A 133 -0.23 -13.04 7.03
CA ALA A 133 0.25 -11.68 6.83
C ALA A 133 -0.91 -10.66 6.89
N GLY A 134 -0.65 -9.50 7.51
CA GLY A 134 -1.60 -8.39 7.59
C GLY A 134 -0.98 -7.09 7.08
N PRO A 135 -1.82 -6.12 6.67
CA PRO A 135 -1.33 -4.79 6.32
C PRO A 135 -0.60 -4.16 7.52
N TYR A 136 0.42 -3.37 7.22
CA TYR A 136 1.20 -2.66 8.23
C TYR A 136 1.58 -1.27 7.70
N SER A 137 1.53 -0.27 8.57
CA SER A 137 2.05 1.07 8.26
C SER A 137 3.21 1.33 9.22
N PRO A 138 4.48 1.29 8.74
CA PRO A 138 5.60 1.54 9.63
C PRO A 138 5.64 3.00 10.05
N ASN A 139 5.52 3.25 11.35
CA ASN A 139 5.92 4.50 11.98
C ASN A 139 7.45 4.49 12.13
N HIS A 140 8.17 4.56 11.01
CA HIS A 140 9.63 4.58 10.91
C HIS A 140 10.38 3.44 11.63
N PRO A 141 10.96 2.48 10.89
CA PRO A 141 11.66 1.38 11.52
C PRO A 141 13.17 1.46 11.29
N ARG A 142 13.92 1.46 12.39
CA ARG A 142 15.29 0.93 12.39
C ARG A 142 15.15 -0.59 12.31
N TYR A 143 15.80 -1.22 11.34
CA TYR A 143 15.81 -2.66 11.18
C TYR A 143 17.18 -3.21 11.55
N GLU A 144 17.24 -4.27 12.32
CA GLU A 144 18.52 -4.90 12.71
C GLU A 144 19.06 -5.81 11.61
N ARG A 145 18.16 -6.48 10.89
CA ARG A 145 18.50 -7.39 9.79
C ARG A 145 17.49 -7.29 8.67
N LYS A 146 17.98 -7.51 7.45
CA LYS A 146 17.19 -7.47 6.23
C LYS A 146 17.59 -8.58 5.25
N TRP A 147 16.59 -9.28 4.72
CA TRP A 147 16.76 -10.27 3.66
C TRP A 147 15.86 -9.95 2.48
N HIS A 148 16.40 -10.01 1.27
CA HIS A 148 15.62 -9.95 0.04
C HIS A 148 15.25 -11.36 -0.38
N VAL A 149 13.97 -11.63 -0.54
CA VAL A 149 13.40 -12.94 -0.86
C VAL A 149 12.65 -12.83 -2.17
N VAL A 150 13.14 -13.51 -3.20
CA VAL A 150 12.44 -13.68 -4.48
C VAL A 150 11.66 -14.99 -4.42
N VAL A 151 10.34 -14.88 -4.47
CA VAL A 151 9.43 -16.00 -4.44
C VAL A 151 9.14 -16.43 -5.88
N GLY A 152 9.64 -17.61 -6.25
CA GLY A 152 9.40 -18.20 -7.57
C GLY A 152 8.04 -18.89 -7.62
N GLY A 153 7.13 -18.36 -8.44
CA GLY A 153 5.78 -18.90 -8.65
C GLY A 153 5.12 -18.35 -9.91
N PRO A 154 3.81 -18.59 -10.14
CA PRO A 154 3.08 -18.09 -11.31
C PRO A 154 3.03 -16.56 -11.36
N LYS A 155 3.10 -15.90 -10.19
CA LYS A 155 3.38 -14.46 -10.06
C LYS A 155 4.62 -14.29 -9.19
N PRO A 156 5.80 -14.08 -9.78
CA PRO A 156 7.00 -13.79 -9.02
C PRO A 156 6.77 -12.55 -8.14
N MET A 157 7.25 -12.62 -6.91
CA MET A 157 7.20 -11.49 -5.98
C MET A 157 8.54 -11.33 -5.28
N GLU A 158 8.93 -10.08 -5.07
CA GLU A 158 10.12 -9.74 -4.31
C GLU A 158 9.70 -9.13 -2.97
N LEU A 159 10.23 -9.69 -1.91
CA LEU A 159 9.93 -9.30 -0.54
C LEU A 159 11.22 -8.90 0.15
N GLU A 160 11.25 -7.77 0.82
CA GLU A 160 12.26 -7.52 1.84
C GLU A 160 11.68 -7.90 3.19
N LEU A 161 12.34 -8.78 3.94
CA LEU A 161 11.96 -9.19 5.28
C LEU A 161 12.86 -8.49 6.30
N TYR A 162 12.26 -7.98 7.36
CA TYR A 162 12.95 -7.24 8.41
C TYR A 162 12.60 -7.75 9.79
N LEU A 163 13.56 -7.63 10.69
CA LEU A 163 13.36 -7.81 12.13
C LEU A 163 13.30 -6.44 12.80
N GLU A 164 12.22 -6.21 13.55
CA GLU A 164 12.09 -5.02 14.36
C GLU A 164 12.71 -5.28 15.75
N PRO A 165 13.67 -4.44 16.20
CA PRO A 165 14.29 -4.58 17.52
C PRO A 165 13.30 -4.60 18.69
N ARG A 166 12.16 -3.93 18.53
CA ARG A 166 11.18 -3.67 19.60
C ARG A 166 10.07 -4.71 19.70
N ASP A 167 9.80 -5.46 18.64
CA ASP A 167 8.83 -6.56 18.64
C ASP A 167 9.48 -7.83 18.08
N PRO A 168 10.15 -8.63 18.95
CA PRO A 168 10.90 -9.81 18.53
C PRO A 168 9.99 -10.96 18.06
N LEU A 169 8.66 -10.82 18.16
CA LEU A 169 7.70 -11.83 17.76
C LEU A 169 7.18 -11.61 16.33
N ARG A 170 7.48 -10.47 15.70
CA ARG A 170 7.00 -10.12 14.37
C ARG A 170 8.13 -10.04 13.35
N VAL A 171 7.81 -10.49 12.15
CA VAL A 171 8.55 -10.15 10.95
C VAL A 171 7.75 -9.10 10.21
N PHE A 172 8.42 -8.02 9.86
CA PHE A 172 7.88 -7.04 8.93
C PHE A 172 8.40 -7.38 7.55
N GLY A 173 7.62 -7.07 6.52
CA GLY A 173 8.13 -7.12 5.18
C GLY A 173 7.63 -5.99 4.31
N ALA A 174 8.35 -5.76 3.22
CA ALA A 174 7.99 -4.82 2.19
C ALA A 174 7.85 -5.53 0.85
N PHE A 175 6.85 -5.14 0.08
CA PHE A 175 6.77 -5.49 -1.34
C PHE A 175 7.70 -4.56 -2.10
N VAL A 176 8.65 -5.13 -2.82
CA VAL A 176 9.64 -4.36 -3.56
C VAL A 176 9.70 -4.76 -5.03
N GLU A 177 10.26 -3.88 -5.84
CA GLU A 177 10.65 -4.15 -7.22
C GLU A 177 12.11 -3.71 -7.37
N THR A 178 12.98 -4.61 -7.83
CA THR A 178 14.40 -4.30 -8.04
C THR A 178 14.72 -4.24 -9.52
N SER A 179 15.26 -3.12 -10.00
CA SER A 179 15.86 -3.02 -11.35
C SER A 179 17.24 -2.40 -11.26
N GLY A 180 18.25 -3.18 -11.68
CA GLY A 180 19.65 -2.80 -11.55
C GLY A 180 20.04 -2.57 -10.09
N SER A 181 20.48 -1.35 -9.78
CA SER A 181 20.85 -0.91 -8.43
C SER A 181 19.72 -0.21 -7.68
N THR A 182 18.53 -0.08 -8.28
CA THR A 182 17.40 0.65 -7.70
C THR A 182 16.34 -0.31 -7.20
N THR A 183 15.83 -0.04 -5.99
CA THR A 183 14.72 -0.78 -5.38
C THR A 183 13.57 0.18 -5.11
N TRP A 184 12.39 -0.12 -5.65
CA TRP A 184 11.15 0.61 -5.40
C TRP A 184 10.29 -0.11 -4.38
N PHE A 185 9.66 0.66 -3.49
CA PHE A 185 8.78 0.15 -2.43
C PHE A 185 7.32 0.35 -2.81
N HIS A 186 6.52 -0.72 -2.69
CA HIS A 186 5.11 -0.70 -3.07
C HIS A 186 4.16 -0.75 -1.88
N GLY A 187 4.57 -1.31 -0.75
CA GLY A 187 3.75 -1.43 0.45
C GLY A 187 4.41 -2.28 1.52
N TYR A 188 3.76 -2.41 2.68
CA TYR A 188 4.30 -3.15 3.82
C TYR A 188 3.32 -4.19 4.36
N PHE A 189 3.86 -5.24 4.95
CA PHE A 189 3.10 -6.25 5.66
C PHE A 189 3.78 -6.62 6.98
N GLN A 190 3.04 -7.30 7.84
CA GLN A 190 3.55 -7.91 9.05
C GLN A 190 3.04 -9.35 9.17
N SER A 191 3.85 -10.25 9.71
CA SER A 191 3.42 -11.61 10.06
C SER A 191 4.12 -12.08 11.33
N ARG A 192 3.33 -12.64 12.26
CA ARG A 192 3.85 -13.36 13.45
C ARG A 192 4.28 -14.76 13.08
N ALA A 193 3.56 -15.42 12.18
CA ALA A 193 3.84 -16.79 11.75
C ALA A 193 5.16 -16.92 10.97
N LEU A 194 5.65 -15.83 10.35
CA LEU A 194 6.96 -15.82 9.69
C LEU A 194 8.14 -15.82 10.65
N ARG A 195 7.97 -15.42 11.92
CA ARG A 195 9.10 -15.31 12.87
C ARG A 195 9.81 -16.65 13.11
N PRO A 196 9.12 -17.77 13.42
CA PRO A 196 9.76 -19.08 13.55
C PRO A 196 10.48 -19.53 12.28
N TRP A 197 9.91 -19.23 11.11
CA TRP A 197 10.51 -19.59 9.82
C TRP A 197 11.82 -18.81 9.58
N VAL A 198 11.80 -17.48 9.78
CA VAL A 198 12.98 -16.62 9.66
C VAL A 198 14.08 -17.07 10.63
N SER A 199 13.71 -17.32 11.89
CA SER A 199 14.67 -17.76 12.91
C SER A 199 15.33 -19.10 12.54
N ARG A 200 14.55 -20.03 11.99
CA ARG A 200 15.04 -21.37 11.63
C ARG A 200 15.89 -21.38 10.36
N HIS A 201 15.49 -20.63 9.34
CA HIS A 201 16.05 -20.76 7.99
C HIS A 201 16.98 -19.62 7.58
N LEU A 202 16.84 -18.44 8.20
CA LEU A 202 17.64 -17.25 7.86
C LEU A 202 18.65 -16.91 8.96
N GLU A 203 18.20 -16.79 10.22
CA GLU A 203 19.09 -16.39 11.33
C GLU A 203 20.16 -17.45 11.64
N LYS A 204 19.83 -18.75 11.56
CA LYS A 204 20.77 -19.86 11.81
C LYS A 204 21.87 -20.02 10.75
N ARG A 205 21.83 -19.25 9.66
CA ARG A 205 22.87 -19.27 8.62
C ARG A 205 24.04 -18.34 8.96
N ASP A 206 24.05 -17.79 10.17
CA ASP A 206 25.14 -16.96 10.70
C ASP A 206 26.42 -17.72 11.02
#